data_AF-A0A5C3FHN7-F1
#
_entry.id   AF-A0A5C3FHN7-F1
#
_cell.length_a   1.000
_cell.length_b   1.000
_cell.length_c   1.000
_cell.angle_alpha   90.00
_cell.angle_beta   90.00
_cell.angle_gamma   90.00
#
_symmetry.space_group_name_H-M   'P 1'
#
loop_
_entity.id
_entity.type
_entity.pdbx_description
1 polymer ?
#
loop_
_entity_poly.entity_id
_entity_poly.type
_entity_poly.pdbx_seq_one_letter_code
_entity_poly.pdbx_strand_id
1 'polypeptide(L)'
;MIARLPTTVMASVRASSSRTFATTAAVAAPVKSIPKPKGDIANAEKFLTAISRTRRDLAANSSLTGAIGDKWSNIFTVRTTELKEAGVTTKDRKFFLWAREKFRQGADPALFITDAKPKKKVRGWGPRVQTAERIRVRGVRRPGEK
;
A
#
# COMPACT_ATOMS: atom_id res chain seq x y z
N MET A 1 53.44 60.80 11.13
CA MET A 1 52.03 61.13 10.78
C MET A 1 51.33 59.84 10.41
N ILE A 2 50.36 59.39 11.22
CA ILE A 2 49.68 58.09 11.08
C ILE A 2 48.48 58.28 10.14
N ALA A 3 48.50 57.66 8.96
CA ALA A 3 47.37 57.65 8.03
C ALA A 3 46.41 56.49 8.38
N ARG A 4 45.15 56.80 8.67
CA ARG A 4 44.08 55.80 8.85
C ARG A 4 43.43 55.51 7.49
N LEU A 5 43.38 54.25 7.09
CA LEU A 5 42.59 53.78 5.96
C LEU A 5 41.15 53.47 6.41
N PRO A 6 40.11 53.81 5.62
CA PRO A 6 38.73 53.48 5.95
C PRO A 6 38.38 52.05 5.50
N THR A 7 37.89 51.24 6.43
CA THR A 7 37.31 49.91 6.18
C THR A 7 35.91 50.07 5.59
N THR A 8 35.69 49.55 4.37
CA THR A 8 34.36 49.49 3.75
C THR A 8 33.65 48.20 4.16
N VAL A 9 32.45 48.33 4.72
CA VAL A 9 31.57 47.20 5.06
C VAL A 9 30.62 46.97 3.87
N MET A 10 30.72 45.80 3.23
CA MET A 10 29.78 45.37 2.20
C MET A 10 28.52 44.79 2.84
N ALA A 11 27.36 45.37 2.52
CA ALA A 11 26.07 44.83 2.93
C ALA A 11 25.68 43.64 2.05
N SER A 12 25.52 42.46 2.67
CA SER A 12 25.02 41.25 2.00
C SER A 12 23.50 41.33 1.82
N VAL A 13 23.04 41.50 0.58
CA VAL A 13 21.62 41.39 0.24
C VAL A 13 21.19 39.92 0.37
N ARG A 14 20.36 39.62 1.38
CA ARG A 14 19.67 38.33 1.49
C ARG A 14 18.51 38.32 0.49
N ALA A 15 18.65 37.57 -0.60
CA ALA A 15 17.54 37.30 -1.50
C ALA A 15 16.49 36.45 -0.75
N SER A 16 15.33 37.04 -0.45
CA SER A 16 14.17 36.34 0.09
C SER A 16 13.48 35.58 -1.05
N SER A 17 13.77 34.29 -1.20
CA SER A 17 13.05 33.42 -2.13
C SER A 17 11.68 33.05 -1.54
N SER A 18 10.68 33.88 -1.83
CA SER A 18 9.27 33.55 -1.60
C SER A 18 8.87 32.38 -2.51
N ARG A 19 8.65 31.20 -1.94
CA ARG A 19 8.07 30.06 -2.66
C ARG A 19 6.61 30.35 -2.96
N THR A 20 6.32 30.83 -4.16
CA THR A 20 4.95 30.92 -4.67
C THR A 20 4.43 29.51 -4.94
N PHE A 21 3.48 29.04 -4.14
CA PHE A 21 2.73 27.82 -4.44
C PHE A 21 1.71 28.14 -5.53
N ALA A 22 2.02 27.74 -6.77
CA ALA A 22 1.05 27.78 -7.85
C ALA A 22 0.01 26.67 -7.62
N THR A 23 -1.23 27.04 -7.34
CA THR A 23 -2.38 26.12 -7.37
C THR A 23 -2.74 25.87 -8.82
N THR A 24 -2.20 24.79 -9.41
CA THR A 24 -2.66 24.33 -10.72
C THR A 24 -4.13 23.94 -10.61
N ALA A 25 -5.00 24.59 -11.40
CA ALA A 25 -6.39 24.21 -11.52
C ALA A 25 -6.48 22.73 -11.91
N ALA A 26 -7.26 21.95 -11.15
CA ALA A 26 -7.44 20.54 -11.40
C ALA A 26 -8.18 20.36 -12.74
N VAL A 27 -7.45 19.96 -13.79
CA VAL A 27 -8.04 19.52 -15.05
C VAL A 27 -9.01 18.38 -14.74
N ALA A 28 -10.21 18.43 -15.32
CA ALA A 28 -11.22 17.40 -15.16
C ALA A 28 -10.61 16.03 -15.47
N ALA A 29 -10.62 15.13 -14.48
CA ALA A 29 -10.01 13.81 -14.63
C ALA A 29 -10.71 13.05 -15.77
N PRO A 30 -9.96 12.36 -16.65
CA PRO A 30 -10.55 11.62 -17.76
C PRO A 30 -11.54 10.58 -17.22
N VAL A 31 -12.66 10.43 -17.93
CA VAL A 31 -13.71 9.46 -17.56
C VAL A 31 -13.07 8.08 -17.52
N LYS A 32 -13.19 7.46 -16.35
CA LYS A 32 -12.57 6.19 -16.01
C LYS A 32 -13.24 5.06 -16.80
N SER A 33 -12.65 4.63 -17.92
CA SER A 33 -13.20 3.56 -18.76
C SER A 33 -13.31 2.24 -18.01
N ILE A 34 -14.43 1.53 -18.19
CA ILE A 34 -14.63 0.20 -17.63
C ILE A 34 -13.78 -0.79 -18.45
N PRO A 35 -12.86 -1.54 -17.82
CA PRO A 35 -12.05 -2.50 -18.56
C PRO A 35 -12.92 -3.66 -19.03
N LYS A 36 -12.64 -4.15 -20.24
CA LYS A 36 -13.26 -5.38 -20.74
C LYS A 36 -12.87 -6.55 -19.81
N PRO A 37 -13.78 -7.50 -19.54
CA PRO A 37 -13.45 -8.73 -18.83
C PRO A 37 -12.30 -9.45 -19.55
N LYS A 38 -11.34 -9.98 -18.79
CA LYS A 38 -10.13 -10.63 -19.32
C LYS A 38 -10.10 -12.08 -18.87
N GLY A 39 -10.06 -13.01 -19.84
CA GLY A 39 -9.90 -14.45 -19.61
C GLY A 39 -10.85 -14.98 -18.54
N ASP A 40 -10.28 -15.63 -17.52
CA ASP A 40 -11.00 -16.28 -16.42
C ASP A 40 -11.72 -15.29 -15.47
N ILE A 41 -11.42 -14.00 -15.57
CA ILE A 41 -12.00 -12.93 -14.75
C ILE A 41 -13.07 -12.20 -15.57
N ALA A 42 -14.17 -12.91 -15.83
CA ALA A 42 -15.31 -12.38 -16.57
C ALA A 42 -16.45 -11.88 -15.67
N ASN A 43 -16.54 -12.41 -14.45
CA ASN A 43 -17.63 -12.11 -13.50
C ASN A 43 -17.12 -11.39 -12.24
N ALA A 44 -18.00 -10.63 -11.59
CA ALA A 44 -17.72 -9.95 -10.34
C ALA A 44 -17.26 -10.92 -9.25
N GLU A 45 -17.94 -12.05 -9.10
CA GLU A 45 -17.55 -13.10 -8.16
C GLU A 45 -16.15 -13.63 -8.44
N LYS A 46 -15.84 -13.93 -9.71
CA LYS A 46 -14.51 -14.42 -10.12
C LYS A 46 -13.43 -13.39 -9.82
N PHE A 47 -13.71 -12.10 -10.01
CA PHE A 47 -12.80 -11.04 -9.60
C PHE A 47 -12.59 -11.02 -8.08
N LEU A 48 -13.67 -11.09 -7.29
CA LEU A 48 -13.59 -11.11 -5.82
C LEU A 48 -12.83 -12.34 -5.30
N THR A 49 -13.03 -13.51 -5.90
CA THR A 49 -12.28 -14.73 -5.60
C THR A 49 -10.81 -14.61 -6.02
N ALA A 50 -10.52 -14.01 -7.17
CA ALA A 50 -9.14 -13.81 -7.61
C ALA A 50 -8.35 -12.90 -6.65
N ILE A 51 -9.03 -11.90 -6.06
CA ILE A 51 -8.42 -10.96 -5.12
C ILE A 51 -8.45 -11.42 -3.65
N SER A 52 -9.25 -12.44 -3.31
CA SER A 52 -9.35 -12.93 -1.94
C SER A 52 -8.11 -13.72 -1.54
N ARG A 53 -7.73 -13.63 -0.26
CA ARG A 53 -6.60 -14.35 0.35
C ARG A 53 -6.93 -14.71 1.80
N THR A 54 -6.14 -15.59 2.40
CA THR A 54 -6.31 -16.03 3.81
C THR A 54 -6.46 -14.89 4.82
N ARG A 55 -5.79 -13.75 4.60
CA ARG A 55 -5.88 -12.57 5.47
C ARG A 55 -7.09 -11.67 5.20
N ARG A 56 -7.63 -11.71 3.97
CA ARG A 56 -8.71 -10.84 3.50
C ARG A 56 -9.59 -11.64 2.56
N ASP A 57 -10.62 -12.25 3.13
CA ASP A 57 -11.62 -12.93 2.35
C ASP A 57 -12.72 -11.95 1.95
N LEU A 58 -12.66 -11.51 0.70
CA LEU A 58 -13.59 -10.55 0.11
C LEU A 58 -14.77 -11.26 -0.54
N ALA A 59 -14.61 -12.54 -0.91
CA ALA A 59 -15.68 -13.34 -1.49
C ALA A 59 -16.69 -13.76 -0.42
N ALA A 60 -16.23 -14.06 0.80
CA ALA A 60 -17.10 -14.36 1.93
C ALA A 60 -17.76 -13.12 2.59
N ASN A 61 -17.37 -11.90 2.18
CA ASN A 61 -17.91 -10.68 2.78
C ASN A 61 -19.25 -10.30 2.14
N SER A 62 -20.35 -10.72 2.76
CA SER A 62 -21.71 -10.51 2.24
C SER A 62 -22.05 -9.03 2.02
N SER A 63 -21.58 -8.13 2.88
CA SER A 63 -21.73 -6.67 2.73
C SER A 63 -21.11 -6.15 1.42
N LEU A 64 -19.93 -6.67 1.05
CA LEU A 64 -19.23 -6.26 -0.16
C LEU A 64 -19.87 -6.86 -1.41
N THR A 65 -20.20 -8.14 -1.37
CA THR A 65 -20.87 -8.83 -2.50
C THR A 65 -22.24 -8.21 -2.78
N GLY A 66 -23.02 -7.91 -1.75
CA GLY A 66 -24.32 -7.24 -1.89
C GLY A 66 -24.23 -5.81 -2.42
N ALA A 67 -23.19 -5.05 -2.04
CA ALA A 67 -22.98 -3.68 -2.53
C ALA A 67 -22.57 -3.62 -4.01
N ILE A 68 -21.85 -4.62 -4.50
CA ILE A 68 -21.42 -4.69 -5.91
C ILE A 68 -22.52 -5.30 -6.77
N GLY A 69 -23.17 -6.38 -6.31
CA GLY A 69 -24.07 -7.19 -7.10
C GLY A 69 -23.36 -7.95 -8.23
N ASP A 70 -24.15 -8.52 -9.14
CA ASP A 70 -23.63 -9.48 -10.14
C ASP A 70 -23.07 -8.80 -11.40
N LYS A 71 -23.32 -7.50 -11.57
CA LYS A 71 -22.94 -6.78 -12.81
C LYS A 71 -21.47 -6.38 -12.78
N TRP A 72 -20.74 -6.75 -13.83
CA TRP A 72 -19.32 -6.39 -14.02
C TRP A 72 -19.05 -4.88 -13.91
N SER A 73 -19.93 -4.05 -14.47
CA SER A 73 -19.82 -2.59 -14.45
C SER A 73 -19.81 -2.02 -13.03
N ASN A 74 -20.55 -2.63 -12.10
CA ASN A 74 -20.69 -2.12 -10.74
C ASN A 74 -19.36 -2.14 -9.98
N ILE A 75 -18.49 -3.13 -10.24
CA ILE A 75 -17.14 -3.21 -9.63
C ILE A 75 -16.35 -1.91 -9.83
N PHE A 76 -16.48 -1.29 -11.01
CA PHE A 76 -15.71 -0.11 -11.41
C PHE A 76 -16.41 1.20 -11.10
N THR A 77 -17.74 1.19 -10.96
CA THR A 77 -18.55 2.38 -10.66
C THR A 77 -18.66 2.66 -9.17
N VAL A 78 -18.72 1.60 -8.34
CA VAL A 78 -18.99 1.73 -6.90
C VAL A 78 -18.03 2.70 -6.21
N ARG A 79 -18.56 3.56 -5.34
CA ARG A 79 -17.78 4.56 -4.60
C ARG A 79 -17.51 4.15 -3.16
N THR A 80 -16.55 4.83 -2.53
CA THR A 80 -16.18 4.59 -1.13
C THR A 80 -17.34 4.85 -0.16
N THR A 81 -18.25 5.77 -0.49
CA THR A 81 -19.44 6.12 0.30
C THR A 81 -20.45 4.97 0.31
N GLU A 82 -20.78 4.44 -0.86
CA GLU A 82 -21.69 3.30 -1.04
C GLU A 82 -21.19 2.06 -0.29
N LEU A 83 -19.88 1.77 -0.38
CA LEU A 83 -19.26 0.68 0.38
C LEU A 83 -19.24 0.93 1.89
N LYS A 84 -19.19 2.19 2.33
CA LYS A 84 -19.24 2.55 3.75
C LYS A 84 -20.65 2.36 4.30
N GLU A 85 -21.66 2.77 3.55
CA GLU A 85 -23.07 2.58 3.87
C GLU A 85 -23.44 1.10 3.94
N ALA A 86 -22.89 0.28 3.04
CA ALA A 86 -23.06 -1.17 3.08
C ALA A 86 -22.34 -1.88 4.26
N GLY A 87 -21.59 -1.15 5.09
CA GLY A 87 -20.93 -1.70 6.28
C GLY A 87 -19.59 -2.38 6.01
N VAL A 88 -19.00 -2.22 4.83
CA VAL A 88 -17.68 -2.83 4.52
C VAL A 88 -16.58 -2.17 5.35
N THR A 89 -15.70 -2.96 5.97
CA THR A 89 -14.60 -2.44 6.79
C THR A 89 -13.68 -1.51 6.00
N THR A 90 -13.17 -0.44 6.61
CA THR A 90 -12.27 0.54 5.96
C THR A 90 -11.06 -0.10 5.26
N LYS A 91 -10.50 -1.16 5.83
CA LYS A 91 -9.36 -1.90 5.26
C LYS A 91 -9.74 -2.58 3.93
N ASP A 92 -10.91 -3.20 3.89
CA ASP A 92 -11.39 -3.95 2.74
C ASP A 92 -11.83 -3.01 1.63
N ARG A 93 -12.50 -1.89 1.96
CA ARG A 93 -12.82 -0.82 1.00
C ARG A 93 -11.56 -0.29 0.31
N LYS A 94 -10.54 0.08 1.09
CA LYS A 94 -9.28 0.60 0.55
C LYS A 94 -8.58 -0.42 -0.34
N PHE A 95 -8.56 -1.68 0.07
CA PHE A 95 -7.93 -2.75 -0.68
C PHE A 95 -8.68 -3.05 -1.99
N PHE A 96 -10.00 -3.18 -1.95
CA PHE A 96 -10.84 -3.41 -3.13
C PHE A 96 -10.68 -2.31 -4.17
N LEU A 97 -10.76 -1.04 -3.75
CA LEU A 97 -10.63 0.12 -4.64
C LEU A 97 -9.22 0.21 -5.26
N TRP A 98 -8.19 -0.20 -4.52
CA TRP A 98 -6.83 -0.30 -5.04
C TRP A 98 -6.68 -1.46 -6.03
N ALA A 99 -7.19 -2.65 -5.71
CA ALA A 99 -7.08 -3.84 -6.53
C ALA A 99 -7.81 -3.68 -7.87
N ARG A 100 -9.01 -3.08 -7.87
CA ARG A 100 -9.73 -2.78 -9.14
C ARG A 100 -9.00 -1.77 -10.01
N GLU A 101 -8.31 -0.80 -9.39
CA GLU A 101 -7.54 0.21 -10.13
C GLU A 101 -6.30 -0.42 -10.76
N LYS A 102 -5.64 -1.34 -10.05
CA LYS A 102 -4.55 -2.15 -10.62
C LYS A 102 -5.02 -3.00 -11.79
N PHE A 103 -6.19 -3.63 -11.66
CA PHE A 103 -6.80 -4.38 -12.75
C PHE A 103 -7.11 -3.49 -13.96
N ARG A 104 -7.63 -2.27 -13.73
CA ARG A 104 -7.88 -1.30 -14.80
C ARG A 104 -6.62 -0.85 -15.53
N GLN A 105 -5.50 -0.75 -14.81
CA GLN A 105 -4.18 -0.49 -15.40
C GLN A 105 -3.63 -1.68 -16.21
N GLY A 106 -4.35 -2.80 -16.25
CA GLY A 106 -3.99 -3.99 -17.00
C GLY A 106 -3.12 -4.98 -16.24
N ALA A 107 -2.85 -4.75 -14.95
CA ALA A 107 -2.12 -5.70 -14.12
C ALA A 107 -2.98 -6.91 -13.76
N ASP A 108 -2.37 -8.10 -13.80
CA ASP A 108 -3.00 -9.36 -13.39
C ASP A 108 -3.08 -9.44 -11.85
N PRO A 109 -4.26 -9.73 -11.26
CA PRO A 109 -4.42 -9.98 -9.82
C PRO A 109 -3.42 -10.96 -9.22
N ALA A 110 -2.97 -11.97 -9.97
CA ALA A 110 -1.97 -12.90 -9.47
C ALA A 110 -0.61 -12.23 -9.17
N LEU A 111 -0.25 -11.18 -9.94
CA LEU A 111 1.06 -10.54 -9.84
C LEU A 111 1.14 -9.51 -8.71
N PHE A 112 0.10 -8.71 -8.50
CA PHE A 112 0.14 -7.63 -7.49
C PHE A 112 -0.39 -8.04 -6.11
N ILE A 113 -1.03 -9.20 -6.00
CA ILE A 113 -1.58 -9.68 -4.73
C ILE A 113 -0.59 -10.64 -4.11
N THR A 114 0.22 -10.09 -3.21
CA THR A 114 1.19 -10.88 -2.44
C THR A 114 0.53 -11.46 -1.19
N ASP A 115 0.81 -12.73 -0.93
CA ASP A 115 0.35 -13.40 0.28
C ASP A 115 0.97 -12.84 1.55
N ALA A 116 0.31 -13.13 2.68
CA ALA A 116 0.87 -12.80 3.98
C ALA A 116 2.19 -13.55 4.15
N LYS A 117 3.26 -12.80 4.42
CA LYS A 117 4.57 -13.39 4.74
C LYS A 117 4.39 -14.41 5.87
N PRO A 118 4.93 -15.64 5.73
CA PRO A 118 4.80 -16.65 6.76
C PRO A 118 5.32 -16.11 8.10
N LYS A 119 4.70 -16.56 9.20
CA LYS A 119 5.10 -16.16 10.55
C LYS A 119 6.56 -16.55 10.74
N LYS A 120 7.38 -15.59 11.18
CA LYS A 120 8.77 -15.85 11.55
C LYS A 120 8.81 -16.96 12.60
N LYS A 121 9.52 -18.05 12.31
CA LYS A 121 9.77 -19.16 13.27
C LYS A 121 10.62 -18.67 14.44
N VAL A 122 11.64 -17.87 14.14
CA VAL A 122 12.59 -17.33 15.12
C VAL A 122 12.47 -15.80 15.14
N ARG A 123 12.32 -15.22 16.34
CA ARG A 123 12.25 -13.76 16.55
C ARG A 123 13.45 -13.26 17.34
N GLY A 124 14.61 -13.34 16.70
CA GLY A 124 15.89 -12.83 17.21
C GLY A 124 17.03 -13.15 16.26
N TRP A 125 18.17 -12.53 16.48
CA TRP A 125 19.39 -12.74 15.72
C TRP A 125 20.46 -13.41 16.57
N GLY A 126 21.23 -14.30 15.96
CA GLY A 126 22.38 -14.96 16.56
C GLY A 126 22.19 -16.47 16.79
N PRO A 127 23.29 -17.23 16.90
CA PRO A 127 23.27 -18.70 17.01
C PRO A 127 22.40 -19.19 18.17
N ARG A 128 22.31 -18.41 19.25
CA ARG A 128 21.51 -18.71 20.44
C ARG A 128 20.01 -18.81 20.14
N VAL A 129 19.53 -17.98 19.22
CA VAL A 129 18.10 -17.81 18.97
C VAL A 129 17.66 -18.62 17.75
N GLN A 130 18.58 -18.86 16.82
CA GLN A 130 18.30 -19.52 15.54
C GLN A 130 18.51 -21.05 15.58
N THR A 131 19.46 -21.55 16.37
CA THR A 131 19.75 -22.99 16.48
C THR A 131 18.98 -23.61 17.65
N ALA A 132 18.44 -24.83 17.47
CA ALA A 132 17.74 -25.56 18.53
C ALA A 132 18.62 -25.76 19.79
N GLU A 133 19.92 -25.91 19.58
CA GLU A 133 20.95 -26.14 20.60
C GLU A 133 21.36 -24.87 21.38
N ARG A 134 20.75 -23.70 21.09
CA ARG A 134 20.98 -22.41 21.78
C ARG A 134 22.46 -22.02 21.96
N ILE A 135 23.29 -22.41 21.00
CA ILE A 135 24.75 -22.23 21.03
C ILE A 135 25.10 -20.73 21.12
N ARG A 136 26.09 -20.36 21.93
CA ARG A 136 26.59 -18.97 22.02
C ARG A 136 27.55 -18.65 20.86
N VAL A 137 27.88 -17.37 20.69
CA VAL A 137 28.89 -16.88 19.72
C VAL A 137 30.26 -17.59 19.85
N ARG A 138 30.55 -18.21 21.01
CA ARG A 138 31.77 -19.00 21.27
C ARG A 138 31.62 -20.53 21.11
N GLY A 139 30.50 -21.03 20.58
CA GLY A 139 30.32 -22.47 20.33
C GLY A 139 29.99 -23.35 21.55
N VAL A 140 29.89 -22.78 22.76
CA VAL A 140 29.73 -23.56 24.01
C VAL A 140 28.29 -23.45 24.55
N ARG A 141 27.70 -24.59 24.95
CA ARG A 141 26.40 -24.71 25.65
C ARG A 141 26.51 -24.21 27.11
N ARG A 142 25.39 -23.97 27.81
CA ARG A 142 25.49 -23.65 29.25
C ARG A 142 25.88 -24.91 30.03
N PRO A 143 26.66 -24.77 31.12
CA PRO A 143 26.78 -25.86 32.09
C PRO A 143 25.38 -26.27 32.56
N GLY A 144 25.01 -27.55 32.35
CA GLY A 144 23.72 -28.11 32.77
C GLY A 144 22.62 -28.22 31.69
N GLU A 145 22.83 -27.76 30.46
CA GLU A 145 21.93 -28.05 29.33
C GLU A 145 22.38 -29.35 28.63
N LYS A 146 21.56 -30.42 28.66
CA LYS A 146 21.76 -31.69 27.92
C LYS A 146 21.45 -31.52 26.43
#